data_AF-A0A3M5T9Q5-F1
#
_entry.id   AF-A0A3M5T9Q5-F1
#
_cell.length_a   1.000
_cell.length_b   1.000
_cell.length_c   1.000
_cell.angle_alpha   90.00
_cell.angle_beta   90.00
_cell.angle_gamma   90.00
#
_symmetry.space_group_name_H-M   'P 1'
#
loop_
_entity.id
_entity.type
_entity.pdbx_description
1 polymer ?
#
loop_
_entity_poly.entity_id
_entity_poly.type
_entity_poly.pdbx_seq_one_letter_code
_entity_poly.pdbx_strand_id
1 'polypeptide(L)'
;SASETALLGLTALGWTALLLITVGVGLVIVMSSTPLESWLANGPFGESHSIDRYLQDPAEAFYRLTSLLAGISISIEKNPAYEQHATFNTRADIPYAIRSADTIIRLQSRLPGLIGRLDSLSIQAECRQCRITEITNNQGVPYRAESEIGERPETPKAQRLHPDALELFFTTKISQISSTGSRRYYYKWAIRAQFILTRGREEHYFPAPGVKDSTQYSQNWATPDFEKINQPFWADEVTHGASSSD
;
A
#
# COMPACT_ATOMS: atom_id res chain seq x y z
N SER A 1 31.13 -45.56 -24.82
CA SER A 1 29.85 -45.93 -24.18
C SER A 1 29.36 -44.71 -23.43
N ALA A 2 28.28 -44.11 -23.93
CA ALA A 2 27.61 -42.99 -23.25
C ALA A 2 26.69 -43.56 -22.17
N SER A 3 26.71 -42.97 -20.98
CA SER A 3 25.80 -43.29 -19.89
C SER A 3 25.42 -41.98 -19.22
N GLU A 4 24.49 -41.27 -19.86
CA GLU A 4 23.81 -40.14 -19.23
C GLU A 4 22.69 -40.69 -18.36
N THR A 5 22.85 -40.50 -17.06
CA THR A 5 21.88 -40.83 -16.02
C THR A 5 20.68 -39.89 -16.13
N ALA A 6 19.56 -40.44 -16.59
CA ALA A 6 18.25 -39.80 -16.56
C ALA A 6 17.80 -39.57 -15.11
N LEU A 7 18.07 -38.39 -14.57
CA LEU A 7 17.51 -37.94 -13.30
C LEU A 7 16.10 -37.39 -13.59
N LEU A 8 15.08 -38.10 -13.11
CA LEU A 8 13.64 -37.75 -13.15
C LEU A 8 12.87 -37.97 -14.48
N GLY A 9 13.26 -38.95 -15.31
CA GLY A 9 12.38 -39.53 -16.35
C GLY A 9 11.92 -38.59 -17.49
N LEU A 10 12.43 -37.37 -17.56
CA LEU A 10 12.15 -36.39 -18.60
C LEU A 10 13.34 -36.33 -19.56
N THR A 11 13.08 -36.44 -20.86
CA THR A 11 14.10 -36.25 -21.91
C THR A 11 14.60 -34.79 -21.90
N ALA A 12 15.79 -34.53 -22.43
CA ALA A 12 16.35 -33.16 -22.51
C ALA A 12 15.38 -32.15 -23.17
N LEU A 13 14.56 -32.61 -24.12
CA LEU A 13 13.49 -31.82 -24.75
C LEU A 13 12.33 -31.49 -23.79
N GLY A 14 12.01 -32.37 -22.84
CA GLY A 14 10.97 -32.13 -21.83
C GLY A 14 11.31 -30.96 -20.89
N TRP A 15 12.59 -30.82 -20.53
CA TRP A 15 13.06 -29.68 -19.74
C TRP A 15 13.00 -28.36 -20.52
N THR A 16 13.30 -28.38 -21.83
CA THR A 16 13.17 -27.18 -22.67
C THR A 16 11.73 -26.73 -22.83
N ALA A 17 10.77 -27.67 -22.95
CA ALA A 17 9.35 -27.34 -23.00
C ALA A 17 8.85 -26.75 -21.67
N LEU A 18 9.30 -27.30 -20.53
CA LEU A 18 8.95 -26.76 -19.22
C LEU A 18 9.51 -25.34 -19.06
N LEU A 19 10.79 -25.12 -19.39
CA LEU A 19 11.39 -23.78 -19.39
C LEU A 19 10.63 -22.81 -20.29
N LEU A 20 10.20 -23.23 -21.48
CA LEU A 20 9.42 -22.38 -22.38
C LEU A 20 8.02 -22.06 -21.82
N ILE A 21 7.40 -22.97 -21.06
CA ILE A 21 6.13 -22.73 -20.38
C ILE A 21 6.33 -21.80 -19.18
N THR A 22 7.37 -21.99 -18.37
CA THR A 22 7.66 -21.10 -17.23
C THR A 22 8.08 -19.71 -17.70
N VAL A 23 8.86 -19.61 -18.78
CA VAL A 23 9.23 -18.35 -19.44
C VAL A 23 8.01 -17.74 -20.12
N GLY A 24 7.14 -18.51 -20.76
CA GLY A 24 5.91 -18.02 -21.39
C GLY A 24 4.89 -17.49 -20.40
N VAL A 25 4.67 -18.19 -19.28
CA VAL A 25 3.79 -17.74 -18.18
C VAL A 25 4.43 -16.57 -17.42
N GLY A 26 5.75 -16.59 -17.21
CA GLY A 26 6.50 -15.49 -16.63
C GLY A 26 6.48 -14.22 -17.49
N LEU A 27 6.56 -14.36 -18.81
CA LEU A 27 6.41 -13.25 -19.75
C LEU A 27 4.99 -12.68 -19.73
N VAL A 28 3.94 -13.50 -19.64
CA VAL A 28 2.55 -12.99 -19.59
C VAL A 28 2.27 -12.17 -18.32
N ILE A 29 2.92 -12.49 -17.20
CA ILE A 29 2.80 -11.70 -15.95
C ILE A 29 3.57 -10.37 -16.07
N VAL A 30 4.69 -10.34 -16.77
CA VAL A 30 5.48 -9.11 -17.02
C VAL A 30 4.96 -8.31 -18.24
N MET A 31 4.24 -8.93 -19.17
CA MET A 31 3.65 -8.34 -20.39
C MET A 31 2.14 -8.09 -20.29
N SER A 32 1.57 -8.05 -19.08
CA SER A 32 0.33 -7.29 -18.92
C SER A 32 0.72 -5.82 -19.05
N SER A 33 0.29 -5.18 -20.14
CA SER A 33 0.56 -3.77 -20.47
C SER A 33 0.65 -2.92 -19.21
N THR A 34 1.72 -2.14 -19.04
CA THR A 34 1.85 -1.27 -17.85
C THR A 34 0.59 -0.39 -17.73
N PRO A 35 0.14 -0.01 -16.51
CA PRO A 35 -1.04 0.84 -16.37
C PRO A 35 -1.00 2.10 -17.26
N LEU A 36 0.20 2.64 -17.51
CA LEU A 36 0.42 3.74 -18.45
C LEU A 36 0.19 3.33 -19.91
N GLU A 37 0.69 2.19 -20.38
CA GLU A 37 0.41 1.67 -21.72
C GLU A 37 -1.09 1.43 -21.94
N SER A 38 -1.76 0.84 -20.95
CA SER A 38 -3.22 0.67 -21.00
C SER A 38 -3.93 2.02 -21.08
N TRP A 39 -3.43 3.04 -20.38
CA TRP A 39 -4.00 4.39 -20.44
C TRP A 39 -3.75 5.05 -21.80
N LEU A 40 -2.55 4.89 -22.37
CA LEU A 40 -2.20 5.42 -23.69
C LEU A 40 -3.06 4.78 -24.80
N ALA A 41 -3.28 3.46 -24.72
CA ALA A 41 -4.05 2.72 -25.71
C ALA A 41 -5.57 3.03 -25.66
N ASN A 42 -6.11 3.30 -24.47
CA ASN A 42 -7.56 3.46 -24.26
C ASN A 42 -7.99 4.91 -23.97
N GLY A 43 -7.04 5.81 -23.72
CA GLY A 43 -7.25 7.20 -23.38
C GLY A 43 -7.67 8.06 -24.57
N PRO A 44 -7.58 9.40 -24.46
CA PRO A 44 -8.14 10.35 -25.42
C PRO A 44 -7.45 10.37 -26.79
N PHE A 45 -6.39 9.57 -26.96
CA PHE A 45 -5.66 9.39 -28.22
C PHE A 45 -5.85 7.99 -28.84
N GLY A 46 -6.50 7.07 -28.12
CA GLY A 46 -6.67 5.68 -28.49
C GLY A 46 -7.93 5.38 -29.29
N GLU A 47 -8.06 4.15 -29.79
CA GLU A 47 -9.27 3.70 -30.49
C GLU A 47 -10.43 3.46 -29.50
N SER A 48 -11.63 3.88 -29.89
CA SER A 48 -12.81 3.75 -29.02
C SER A 48 -13.30 2.31 -28.94
N HIS A 49 -13.07 1.63 -27.83
CA HIS A 49 -13.74 0.38 -27.49
C HIS A 49 -14.89 0.63 -26.51
N SER A 50 -15.95 -0.19 -26.57
CA SER A 50 -17.17 0.01 -25.77
C SER A 50 -16.94 -0.03 -24.26
N ILE A 51 -15.90 -0.72 -23.81
CA ILE A 51 -15.57 -0.95 -22.39
C ILE A 51 -14.90 0.28 -21.75
N ASP A 52 -14.18 1.10 -22.53
CA ASP A 52 -13.33 2.19 -22.02
C ASP A 52 -13.83 3.58 -22.44
N ARG A 53 -15.11 3.72 -22.78
CA ARG A 53 -15.69 4.99 -23.26
C ARG A 53 -15.51 6.15 -22.26
N TYR A 54 -15.41 5.87 -20.96
CA TYR A 54 -15.17 6.89 -19.94
C TYR A 54 -13.76 7.50 -20.04
N LEU A 55 -12.77 6.79 -20.56
CA LEU A 55 -11.42 7.31 -20.80
C LEU A 55 -11.30 8.21 -22.03
N GLN A 56 -12.38 8.32 -22.83
CA GLN A 56 -12.47 9.30 -23.93
C GLN A 56 -12.85 10.69 -23.42
N ASP A 57 -13.43 10.79 -22.22
CA ASP A 57 -13.61 12.09 -21.56
C ASP A 57 -12.23 12.62 -21.14
N PRO A 58 -11.78 13.77 -21.68
CA PRO A 58 -10.47 14.33 -21.37
C PRO A 58 -10.28 14.61 -19.87
N ALA A 59 -11.35 14.95 -19.15
CA ALA A 59 -11.27 15.22 -17.71
C ALA A 59 -11.00 13.93 -16.92
N GLU A 60 -11.75 12.88 -17.21
CA GLU A 60 -11.59 11.56 -16.58
C GLU A 60 -10.23 10.95 -16.95
N ALA A 61 -9.83 11.03 -18.22
CA ALA A 61 -8.52 10.55 -18.66
C ALA A 61 -7.37 11.27 -17.93
N PHE A 62 -7.44 12.59 -17.81
CA PHE A 62 -6.44 13.38 -17.09
C PHE A 62 -6.40 13.00 -15.59
N TYR A 63 -7.57 12.80 -14.97
CA TYR A 63 -7.67 12.33 -13.59
C TYR A 63 -7.00 10.96 -13.39
N ARG A 64 -7.24 9.99 -14.29
CA ARG A 64 -6.61 8.66 -14.26
C ARG A 64 -5.09 8.75 -14.43
N LEU A 65 -4.61 9.55 -15.40
CA LEU A 65 -3.18 9.78 -15.59
C LEU A 65 -2.54 10.42 -14.36
N THR A 66 -3.20 11.42 -13.79
CA THR A 66 -2.75 12.07 -12.56
C THR A 66 -2.58 11.05 -11.44
N SER A 67 -3.52 10.12 -11.28
CA SER A 67 -3.41 9.04 -10.29
C SER A 67 -2.24 8.10 -10.56
N LEU A 68 -1.98 7.74 -11.82
CA LEU A 68 -0.83 6.91 -12.17
C LEU A 68 0.50 7.58 -11.82
N LEU A 69 0.57 8.90 -11.98
CA LEU A 69 1.77 9.68 -11.70
C LEU A 69 1.88 10.14 -10.24
N ALA A 70 0.77 10.09 -9.49
CA ALA A 70 0.65 10.57 -8.11
C ALA A 70 1.68 9.96 -7.15
N GLY A 71 2.25 8.78 -7.48
CA GLY A 71 3.32 8.16 -6.71
C GLY A 71 2.95 8.00 -5.24
N ILE A 72 1.71 7.60 -4.97
CA ILE A 72 1.22 7.42 -3.59
C ILE A 72 2.02 6.30 -2.95
N SER A 73 2.56 6.56 -1.75
CA SER A 73 3.33 5.59 -0.99
C SER A 73 3.03 5.67 0.50
N ILE A 74 3.03 4.52 1.15
CA ILE A 74 2.82 4.34 2.58
C ILE A 74 4.07 3.66 3.15
N SER A 75 4.78 4.33 4.05
CA SER A 75 5.89 3.70 4.79
C SER A 75 5.55 3.57 6.27
N ILE A 76 6.04 2.49 6.89
CA ILE A 76 5.89 2.20 8.32
C ILE A 76 7.30 2.01 8.87
N GLU A 77 7.78 2.98 9.63
CA GLU A 77 9.16 3.07 10.09
C GLU A 77 9.23 3.14 11.62
N LYS A 78 10.35 2.72 12.19
CA LYS A 78 10.65 3.01 13.61
C LYS A 78 10.99 4.49 13.76
N ASN A 79 10.47 5.11 14.82
CA ASN A 79 10.79 6.50 15.09
C ASN A 79 12.22 6.61 15.64
N PRO A 80 13.16 7.25 14.92
CA PRO A 80 14.54 7.41 15.40
C PRO A 80 14.63 8.33 16.62
N ALA A 81 13.64 9.20 16.84
CA ALA A 81 13.56 10.09 17.99
C ALA A 81 12.83 9.47 19.20
N TYR A 82 12.50 8.17 19.15
CA TYR A 82 11.78 7.51 20.22
C TYR A 82 12.61 7.38 21.49
N GLU A 83 12.00 7.75 22.62
CA GLU A 83 12.55 7.59 23.96
C GLU A 83 11.55 6.80 24.82
N GLN A 84 11.96 5.61 25.30
CA GLN A 84 11.10 4.72 26.09
C GLN A 84 10.51 5.38 27.35
N HIS A 85 11.26 6.29 27.96
CA HIS A 85 10.87 7.03 29.16
C HIS A 85 10.84 8.54 28.89
N ALA A 86 10.35 8.93 27.72
CA ALA A 86 10.17 10.34 27.37
C ALA A 86 9.40 11.07 28.49
N THR A 87 9.89 12.25 28.86
CA THR A 87 9.21 13.15 29.79
C THR A 87 8.79 14.43 29.07
N PHE A 88 7.75 15.08 29.59
CA PHE A 88 7.31 16.35 29.07
C PHE A 88 8.36 17.43 29.37
N ASN A 89 9.01 17.93 28.32
CA ASN A 89 10.01 18.98 28.41
C ASN A 89 9.76 20.01 27.29
N THR A 90 9.38 21.22 27.65
CA THR A 90 9.08 22.32 26.72
C THR A 90 10.31 22.92 26.05
N ARG A 91 11.52 22.62 26.56
CA ARG A 91 12.79 23.08 26.01
C ARG A 91 13.46 22.05 25.09
N ALA A 92 12.85 20.89 24.90
CA ALA A 92 13.40 19.87 24.01
C ALA A 92 13.18 20.27 22.55
N ASP A 93 14.19 20.03 21.71
CA ASP A 93 14.12 20.32 20.26
C ASP A 93 13.00 19.54 19.56
N ILE A 94 12.77 18.30 20.01
CA ILE A 94 11.70 17.43 19.51
C ILE A 94 10.58 17.34 20.56
N PRO A 95 9.32 17.68 20.19
CA PRO A 95 8.18 17.61 21.09
C PRO A 95 7.99 16.24 21.74
N TYR A 96 7.53 16.24 23.00
CA TYR A 96 7.23 15.02 23.77
C TYR A 96 6.32 14.03 23.01
N ALA A 97 5.30 14.53 22.32
CA ALA A 97 4.35 13.69 21.58
C ALA A 97 5.03 12.84 20.50
N ILE A 98 6.06 13.39 19.83
CA ILE A 98 6.88 12.68 18.86
C ILE A 98 7.82 11.71 19.58
N ARG A 99 8.56 12.17 20.60
CA ARG A 99 9.53 11.33 21.32
C ARG A 99 8.90 10.13 22.05
N SER A 100 7.63 10.23 22.43
CA SER A 100 6.89 9.14 23.08
C SER A 100 6.23 8.14 22.11
N ALA A 101 6.35 8.36 20.81
CA ALA A 101 5.84 7.47 19.75
C ALA A 101 6.99 6.63 19.19
N ASP A 102 6.80 5.31 19.07
CA ASP A 102 7.85 4.39 18.62
C ASP A 102 7.81 4.13 17.11
N THR A 103 6.74 4.57 16.45
CA THR A 103 6.42 4.25 15.06
C THR A 103 6.00 5.50 14.29
N ILE A 104 6.51 5.64 13.07
CA ILE A 104 6.14 6.67 12.11
C ILE A 104 5.42 5.99 10.95
N ILE A 105 4.23 6.46 10.63
CA ILE A 105 3.54 6.12 9.38
C ILE A 105 3.63 7.35 8.48
N ARG A 106 4.26 7.21 7.30
CA ARG A 106 4.39 8.30 6.32
C ARG A 106 3.50 8.02 5.13
N LEU A 107 2.65 8.99 4.80
CA LEU A 107 1.74 8.99 3.66
C LEU A 107 2.27 10.01 2.65
N GLN A 108 2.85 9.55 1.55
CA GLN A 108 3.53 10.41 0.57
C GLN A 108 2.79 10.45 -0.76
N SER A 109 2.83 11.60 -1.44
CA SER A 109 2.32 11.76 -2.80
C SER A 109 3.03 12.89 -3.55
N ARG A 110 3.19 12.72 -4.86
CA ARG A 110 3.71 13.72 -5.80
C ARG A 110 2.62 14.68 -6.31
N LEU A 111 1.35 14.50 -5.91
CA LEU A 111 0.23 15.35 -6.35
C LEU A 111 0.50 16.86 -6.22
N PRO A 112 1.10 17.37 -5.11
CA PRO A 112 1.41 18.80 -4.98
C PRO A 112 2.37 19.33 -6.05
N GLY A 113 3.31 18.50 -6.52
CA GLY A 113 4.28 18.86 -7.54
C GLY A 113 3.81 18.63 -8.98
N LEU A 114 2.83 17.74 -9.18
CA LEU A 114 2.29 17.41 -10.50
C LEU A 114 1.32 18.46 -11.02
N ILE A 115 0.63 19.18 -10.14
CA ILE A 115 -0.45 20.09 -10.51
C ILE A 115 -0.10 21.50 -10.04
N GLY A 116 0.23 22.37 -10.99
CA GLY A 116 0.72 23.73 -10.71
C GLY A 116 -0.32 24.71 -10.12
N ARG A 117 -1.61 24.35 -10.09
CA ARG A 117 -2.68 25.12 -9.42
C ARG A 117 -3.65 24.18 -8.72
N LEU A 118 -3.53 24.11 -7.40
CA LEU A 118 -4.40 23.34 -6.51
C LEU A 118 -4.98 24.29 -5.47
N ASP A 119 -6.24 24.09 -5.09
CA ASP A 119 -6.82 24.86 -3.99
C ASP A 119 -6.42 24.23 -2.66
N SER A 120 -6.53 22.89 -2.55
CA SER A 120 -6.07 22.14 -1.38
C SER A 120 -5.81 20.67 -1.69
N LEU A 121 -4.90 20.07 -0.93
CA LEU A 121 -4.74 18.63 -0.80
C LEU A 121 -4.97 18.25 0.66
N SER A 122 -5.93 17.36 0.91
CA SER A 122 -6.20 16.78 2.21
C SER A 122 -5.88 15.29 2.18
N ILE A 123 -5.51 14.72 3.34
CA ILE A 123 -5.25 13.29 3.48
C ILE A 123 -6.12 12.79 4.63
N GLN A 124 -7.04 11.89 4.31
CA GLN A 124 -7.79 11.15 5.31
C GLN A 124 -7.12 9.79 5.49
N ALA A 125 -6.85 9.41 6.73
CA ALA A 125 -6.18 8.15 7.03
C ALA A 125 -6.81 7.46 8.23
N GLU A 126 -7.13 6.17 8.06
CA GLU A 126 -7.44 5.27 9.16
C GLU A 126 -6.28 4.31 9.37
N CYS A 127 -5.74 4.28 10.58
CA CYS A 127 -4.66 3.39 10.98
C CYS A 127 -5.16 2.47 12.08
N ARG A 128 -5.02 1.15 11.91
CA ARG A 128 -5.46 0.14 12.88
C ARG A 128 -4.30 -0.79 13.20
N GLN A 129 -4.19 -1.20 14.47
CA GLN A 129 -3.25 -2.25 14.83
C GLN A 129 -3.87 -3.62 14.56
N CYS A 130 -3.17 -4.41 13.76
CA CYS A 130 -3.49 -5.80 13.46
C CYS A 130 -2.65 -6.71 14.36
N ARG A 131 -3.32 -7.50 15.20
CA ARG A 131 -2.69 -8.51 16.04
C ARG A 131 -2.43 -9.74 15.19
N ILE A 132 -1.17 -10.15 15.11
CA ILE A 132 -0.77 -11.42 14.53
C ILE A 132 -0.47 -12.40 15.66
N THR A 133 -1.11 -13.56 15.61
CA THR A 133 -0.90 -14.68 16.53
C THR A 133 -0.15 -15.77 15.80
N GLU A 134 1.14 -15.90 16.08
CA GLU A 134 1.97 -17.01 15.63
C GLU A 134 1.83 -18.18 16.61
N ILE A 135 1.49 -19.34 16.09
CA ILE A 135 1.36 -20.59 16.84
C ILE A 135 2.53 -21.49 16.48
N THR A 136 3.27 -21.92 17.50
CA THR A 136 4.39 -22.86 17.37
C THR A 136 3.97 -24.27 17.75
N ASN A 137 4.54 -25.26 17.06
CA ASN A 137 4.40 -26.66 17.44
C ASN A 137 5.32 -27.01 18.63
N ASN A 138 5.24 -28.25 19.11
CA ASN A 138 6.08 -28.73 20.23
C ASN A 138 7.60 -28.72 19.93
N GLN A 139 7.99 -28.52 18.67
CA GLN A 139 9.39 -28.40 18.23
C GLN A 139 9.82 -26.93 18.08
N GLY A 140 8.96 -25.97 18.42
CA GLY A 140 9.23 -24.53 18.31
C GLY A 140 9.09 -23.95 16.90
N VAL A 141 8.60 -24.73 15.93
CA VAL A 141 8.44 -24.27 14.55
C VAL A 141 7.08 -23.58 14.39
N PRO A 142 7.04 -22.33 13.86
CA PRO A 142 5.79 -21.65 13.57
C PRO A 142 5.09 -22.33 12.38
N TYR A 143 3.82 -22.69 12.54
CA TYR A 143 3.06 -23.38 11.48
C TYR A 143 1.73 -22.71 11.14
N ARG A 144 1.28 -21.75 11.95
CA ARG A 144 0.05 -21.00 11.71
C ARG A 144 0.22 -19.56 12.20
N ALA A 145 -0.24 -18.63 11.39
CA ALA A 145 -0.41 -17.23 11.76
C ALA A 145 -1.89 -16.85 11.58
N GLU A 146 -2.51 -16.32 12.62
CA GLU A 146 -3.86 -15.74 12.57
C GLU A 146 -3.74 -14.23 12.70
N SER A 147 -4.50 -13.48 11.90
CA SER A 147 -4.50 -12.02 11.91
C SER A 147 -5.86 -11.48 12.34
N GLU A 148 -5.87 -10.54 13.27
CA GLU A 148 -7.07 -9.87 13.76
C GLU A 148 -6.86 -8.36 13.73
N ILE A 149 -7.62 -7.67 12.88
CA ILE A 149 -7.56 -6.22 12.75
C ILE A 149 -8.39 -5.61 13.88
N GLY A 150 -7.84 -4.63 14.60
CA GLY A 150 -8.58 -3.91 15.63
C GLY A 150 -9.84 -3.24 15.08
N GLU A 151 -10.93 -3.26 15.83
CA GLU A 151 -12.22 -2.72 15.38
C GLU A 151 -12.22 -1.19 15.20
N ARG A 152 -11.36 -0.48 15.95
CA ARG A 152 -11.32 0.98 15.98
C ARG A 152 -10.01 1.53 15.43
N PRO A 153 -10.06 2.66 14.70
CA PRO A 153 -8.86 3.42 14.34
C PRO A 153 -8.11 3.91 15.57
N GLU A 154 -6.78 3.86 15.51
CA GLU A 154 -5.88 4.47 16.48
C GLU A 154 -5.68 5.95 16.14
N THR A 155 -5.62 6.80 17.16
CA THR A 155 -5.34 8.24 16.98
C THR A 155 -3.84 8.48 17.09
N PRO A 156 -3.21 9.22 16.15
CA PRO A 156 -1.79 9.53 16.25
C PRO A 156 -1.52 10.46 17.43
N LYS A 157 -0.37 10.26 18.10
CA LYS A 157 0.10 11.13 19.18
C LYS A 157 0.52 12.50 18.67
N ALA A 158 1.07 12.55 17.46
CA ALA A 158 1.48 13.76 16.79
C ALA A 158 1.34 13.58 15.27
N GLN A 159 1.30 14.69 14.56
CA GLN A 159 1.32 14.72 13.10
C GLN A 159 2.35 15.76 12.64
N ARG A 160 3.02 15.50 11.52
CA ARG A 160 3.96 16.44 10.90
C ARG A 160 3.71 16.48 9.39
N LEU A 161 3.46 17.68 8.89
CA LEU A 161 3.21 17.92 7.47
C LEU A 161 4.53 18.31 6.78
N HIS A 162 4.77 17.69 5.62
CA HIS A 162 5.82 18.02 4.66
C HIS A 162 5.16 18.45 3.33
N PRO A 163 5.89 19.06 2.40
CA PRO A 163 5.34 19.47 1.10
C PRO A 163 4.71 18.32 0.30
N ASP A 164 5.25 17.11 0.41
CA ASP A 164 4.83 15.92 -0.34
C ASP A 164 4.36 14.76 0.55
N ALA A 165 4.34 14.93 1.87
CA ALA A 165 4.01 13.85 2.80
C ALA A 165 3.33 14.31 4.08
N LEU A 166 2.52 13.43 4.67
CA LEU A 166 2.00 13.52 6.03
C LEU A 166 2.60 12.40 6.88
N GLU A 167 3.22 12.76 7.99
CA GLU A 167 3.70 11.79 8.98
C GLU A 167 2.78 11.75 10.18
N LEU A 168 2.45 10.52 10.59
CA LEU A 168 1.61 10.21 11.72
C LEU A 168 2.43 9.39 12.73
N PHE A 169 2.47 9.86 13.97
CA PHE A 169 3.30 9.25 15.02
C PHE A 169 2.44 8.40 15.96
N PHE A 170 2.77 7.12 16.10
CA PHE A 170 1.99 6.16 16.89
C PHE A 170 2.82 5.41 17.93
N THR A 171 2.11 4.75 18.85
CA THR A 171 2.69 3.75 19.76
C THR A 171 2.18 2.37 19.35
N THR A 172 3.07 1.52 18.86
CA THR A 172 2.77 0.12 18.55
C THR A 172 2.70 -0.70 19.83
N LYS A 173 1.69 -1.56 19.95
CA LYS A 173 1.57 -2.48 21.10
C LYS A 173 2.76 -3.42 21.14
N ILE A 174 3.27 -3.65 22.35
CA ILE A 174 4.44 -4.48 22.60
C ILE A 174 4.08 -5.95 22.30
N SER A 175 4.99 -6.66 21.63
CA SER A 175 4.86 -8.09 21.38
C SER A 175 4.85 -8.88 22.69
N GLN A 176 3.99 -9.89 22.77
CA GLN A 176 3.78 -10.71 23.98
C GLN A 176 3.96 -12.19 23.64
N ILE A 177 4.35 -12.98 24.63
CA ILE A 177 4.42 -14.45 24.52
C ILE A 177 3.43 -15.02 25.53
N SER A 178 2.66 -16.03 25.13
CA SER A 178 1.74 -16.70 26.06
C SER A 178 2.51 -17.37 27.20
N SER A 179 1.85 -17.55 28.35
CA SER A 179 2.44 -18.25 29.51
C SER A 179 2.93 -19.66 29.18
N THR A 180 2.32 -20.33 28.20
CA THR A 180 2.70 -21.65 27.71
C THR A 180 3.87 -21.64 26.72
N GLY A 181 4.31 -20.48 26.24
CA GLY A 181 5.35 -20.33 25.20
C GLY A 181 4.93 -20.75 23.79
N SER A 182 3.75 -21.35 23.61
CA SER A 182 3.27 -21.87 22.32
C SER A 182 2.65 -20.83 21.40
N ARG A 183 2.40 -19.62 21.89
CA ARG A 183 1.84 -18.51 21.09
C ARG A 183 2.67 -17.25 21.26
N ARG A 184 2.98 -16.61 20.14
CA ARG A 184 3.59 -15.29 20.07
C ARG A 184 2.60 -14.32 19.46
N TYR A 185 2.36 -13.21 20.16
CA TYR A 185 1.54 -12.11 19.70
C TYR A 185 2.45 -10.95 19.30
N TYR A 186 2.28 -10.44 18.10
CA TYR A 186 2.92 -9.19 17.68
C TYR A 186 1.94 -8.36 16.87
N TYR A 187 2.28 -7.09 16.66
CA TYR A 187 1.37 -6.13 16.06
C TYR A 187 1.98 -5.56 14.79
N LYS A 188 1.15 -5.50 13.75
CA LYS A 188 1.41 -4.80 12.48
C LYS A 188 0.40 -3.66 12.33
N TRP A 189 0.67 -2.74 11.40
CA TRP A 189 -0.26 -1.69 11.05
C TRP A 189 -1.02 -2.05 9.77
N ALA A 190 -2.34 -1.92 9.82
CA ALA A 190 -3.20 -1.88 8.66
C ALA A 190 -3.59 -0.42 8.43
N ILE A 191 -3.43 0.08 7.21
CA ILE A 191 -3.53 1.51 6.89
C ILE A 191 -4.45 1.67 5.69
N ARG A 192 -5.35 2.65 5.75
CA ARG A 192 -6.16 3.08 4.62
C ARG A 192 -6.02 4.59 4.51
N ALA A 193 -5.52 5.07 3.38
CA ALA A 193 -5.29 6.49 3.13
C ALA A 193 -5.97 6.95 1.85
N GLN A 194 -6.74 8.02 1.93
CA GLN A 194 -7.41 8.68 0.83
C GLN A 194 -6.87 10.10 0.69
N PHE A 195 -6.35 10.41 -0.50
CA PHE A 195 -5.83 11.73 -0.82
C PHE A 195 -6.91 12.49 -1.58
N ILE A 196 -7.34 13.63 -1.05
CA ILE A 196 -8.46 14.41 -1.58
C ILE A 196 -7.90 15.72 -2.12
N LEU A 197 -7.96 15.84 -3.44
CA LEU A 197 -7.51 17.01 -4.17
C LEU A 197 -8.72 17.88 -4.52
N THR A 198 -8.71 19.13 -4.08
CA THR A 198 -9.77 20.09 -4.40
C THR A 198 -9.29 21.06 -5.47
N ARG A 199 -10.12 21.23 -6.51
CA ARG A 199 -9.92 22.21 -7.58
C ARG A 199 -11.25 22.85 -7.94
N GLY A 200 -11.41 24.13 -7.66
CA GLY A 200 -12.67 24.86 -7.79
C GLY A 200 -13.73 24.28 -6.84
N ARG A 201 -14.73 23.62 -7.40
CA ARG A 201 -15.81 22.95 -6.66
C ARG A 201 -15.75 21.42 -6.77
N GLU A 202 -14.72 20.91 -7.43
CA GLU A 202 -14.56 19.49 -7.69
C GLU A 202 -13.53 18.90 -6.73
N GLU A 203 -13.85 17.72 -6.21
CA GLU A 203 -12.96 16.90 -5.41
C GLU A 203 -12.58 15.65 -6.20
N HIS A 204 -11.28 15.37 -6.25
CA HIS A 204 -10.73 14.15 -6.83
C HIS A 204 -10.08 13.32 -5.74
N TYR A 205 -10.40 12.02 -5.72
CA TYR A 205 -10.03 11.11 -4.64
C TYR A 205 -8.98 10.12 -5.14
N PHE A 206 -7.85 10.03 -4.49
CA PHE A 206 -6.74 9.17 -4.91
C PHE A 206 -6.43 8.10 -3.86
N PRO A 207 -6.01 6.90 -4.30
CA PRO A 207 -5.75 6.48 -5.68
C PRO A 207 -7.02 6.29 -6.52
N ALA A 208 -7.02 6.74 -7.76
CA ALA A 208 -8.12 6.46 -8.68
C ALA A 208 -8.19 4.95 -8.96
N PRO A 209 -9.38 4.41 -9.29
CA PRO A 209 -9.49 3.03 -9.72
C PRO A 209 -8.61 2.75 -10.95
N GLY A 210 -8.30 1.46 -11.17
CA GLY A 210 -7.46 1.04 -12.28
C GLY A 210 -7.96 1.54 -13.63
N VAL A 211 -7.07 1.62 -14.62
CA VAL A 211 -7.38 2.20 -15.94
C VAL A 211 -8.51 1.48 -16.68
N LYS A 212 -8.73 0.18 -16.40
CA LYS A 212 -9.84 -0.62 -16.97
C LYS A 212 -11.06 -0.69 -16.04
N ASP A 213 -10.98 -0.04 -14.89
CA ASP A 213 -12.03 -0.02 -13.89
C ASP A 213 -12.86 1.28 -14.01
N SER A 214 -14.07 1.11 -14.54
CA SER A 214 -15.05 2.17 -14.74
C SER A 214 -15.69 2.72 -13.46
N THR A 215 -15.28 2.23 -12.28
CA THR A 215 -15.78 2.71 -10.99
C THR A 215 -15.61 4.23 -10.88
N GLN A 216 -16.70 4.90 -10.51
CA GLN A 216 -16.70 6.33 -10.19
C GLN A 216 -16.88 6.53 -8.69
N TYR A 217 -16.37 7.65 -8.19
CA TYR A 217 -16.50 7.98 -6.78
C TYR A 217 -17.97 8.23 -6.43
N SER A 218 -18.37 7.78 -5.25
CA SER A 218 -19.69 7.96 -4.67
C SER A 218 -19.57 7.87 -3.14
N GLN A 219 -20.62 8.27 -2.42
CA GLN A 219 -20.61 8.26 -0.95
C GLN A 219 -20.33 6.88 -0.34
N ASN A 220 -20.57 5.80 -1.07
CA ASN A 220 -20.27 4.43 -0.63
C ASN A 220 -18.76 4.18 -0.44
N TRP A 221 -17.91 5.04 -1.01
CA TRP A 221 -16.45 4.98 -0.89
C TRP A 221 -15.88 5.93 0.16
N ALA A 222 -16.75 6.63 0.92
CA ALA A 222 -16.32 7.56 1.96
C ALA A 222 -15.69 6.86 3.20
N THR A 223 -15.92 5.56 3.35
CA THR A 223 -15.37 4.75 4.45
C THR A 223 -14.48 3.64 3.91
N PRO A 224 -13.30 3.39 4.50
CA PRO A 224 -12.41 2.35 4.06
C PRO A 224 -12.88 0.94 4.46
N ASP A 225 -12.60 -0.04 3.60
CA ASP A 225 -12.81 -1.47 3.86
C ASP A 225 -11.45 -2.12 4.19
N PHE A 226 -11.29 -2.56 5.43
CA PHE A 226 -10.06 -3.19 5.91
C PHE A 226 -9.94 -4.67 5.54
N GLU A 227 -11.01 -5.30 5.04
CA GLU A 227 -10.99 -6.68 4.56
C GLU A 227 -10.46 -6.77 3.13
N LYS A 228 -10.44 -5.65 2.40
CA LYS A 228 -9.98 -5.56 1.02
C LYS A 228 -8.65 -4.84 0.92
N ILE A 229 -7.79 -5.36 0.07
CA ILE A 229 -6.59 -4.67 -0.43
C ILE A 229 -6.88 -4.10 -1.82
N ASN A 230 -6.13 -3.08 -2.22
CA ASN A 230 -6.27 -2.38 -3.50
C ASN A 230 -7.69 -1.85 -3.75
N GLN A 231 -8.34 -1.34 -2.70
CA GLN A 231 -9.67 -0.75 -2.82
C GLN A 231 -9.59 0.56 -3.62
N PRO A 232 -10.47 0.80 -4.60
CA PRO A 232 -10.55 2.10 -5.26
C PRO A 232 -10.67 3.25 -4.25
N PHE A 233 -9.98 4.36 -4.52
CA PHE A 233 -9.97 5.58 -3.70
C PHE A 233 -9.32 5.45 -2.31
N TRP A 234 -8.74 4.28 -1.99
CA TRP A 234 -8.06 4.03 -0.72
C TRP A 234 -6.72 3.31 -0.94
N ALA A 235 -5.62 3.99 -0.69
CA ALA A 235 -4.30 3.38 -0.65
C ALA A 235 -4.13 2.54 0.61
N ASP A 236 -3.50 1.37 0.46
CA ASP A 236 -3.19 0.45 1.56
C ASP A 236 -1.70 0.12 1.64
N GLU A 237 -1.26 -0.35 2.81
CA GLU A 237 0.14 -0.65 3.09
C GLU A 237 0.73 -1.81 2.28
N VAL A 238 -0.12 -2.62 1.63
CA VAL A 238 0.31 -3.78 0.84
C VAL A 238 0.55 -3.36 -0.61
N THR A 239 -0.38 -2.64 -1.22
CA THR A 239 -0.32 -2.26 -2.64
C THR A 239 0.43 -0.95 -2.88
N HIS A 240 0.41 -0.05 -1.90
CA HIS A 240 1.11 1.24 -1.93
C HIS A 240 2.25 1.29 -0.90
N GLY A 241 2.63 0.15 -0.33
CA GLY A 241 3.78 0.05 0.57
C GLY A 241 5.05 0.54 -0.11
N ALA A 242 5.82 1.39 0.58
CA ALA A 242 7.17 1.72 0.15
C ALA A 242 7.99 0.43 0.08
N SER A 243 8.60 0.13 -1.07
CA SER A 243 9.58 -0.95 -1.18
C SER A 243 10.68 -0.72 -0.16
N SER A 244 10.97 -1.69 0.73
CA SER A 244 12.06 -1.52 1.69
C SER A 244 13.34 -1.25 0.91
N SER A 245 13.96 -0.10 1.20
CA SER A 245 15.34 0.14 0.82
C SER A 245 16.17 -0.53 1.90
N ASP A 246 16.31 -1.85 1.84
CA ASP A 246 17.30 -2.58 2.63
C ASP A 246 18.66 -2.55 1.93
#